data_AF-A0A1C6FP12-F1
#
_entry.id   AF-A0A1C6FP12-F1
#
_cell.length_a   1.000
_cell.length_b   1.000
_cell.length_c   1.000
_cell.angle_alpha   90.00
_cell.angle_beta   90.00
_cell.angle_gamma   90.00
#
_symmetry.space_group_name_H-M   'P 1'
#
loop_
_entity.id
_entity.type
_entity.pdbx_description
1 polymer ?
#
loop_
_entity_poly.entity_id
_entity_poly.type
_entity_poly.pdbx_seq_one_letter_code
_entity_poly.pdbx_strand_id
1 'polypeptide(L)'
;MLTLTAVSPAYNGAWWFVTTYIILVLVSPMINKIVIKANSYLIIIISFLFYSVAYIQRIKGVIVFDNVFLNWIIRQLALFGTSQFPFIIGAIFANKKIYSKLYKLANKIGCKNLLGVMLIIFMIVGHGVIETLFVAVFTEVDFIYIFNLIDKPRWLNKLLNYLSNHSTNMWLTHMFFYMIYFKKLVFAPKYSFLIFPWLIIMCLISSYLINLIYKPIITLLNSKIELKKKSERLIT
;
A
#
# COMPACT_ATOMS: atom_id res chain seq x y z
N MET A 1 9.11 -22.21 -13.22
CA MET A 1 7.74 -22.23 -12.66
C MET A 1 7.60 -21.44 -11.36
N LEU A 2 8.43 -21.68 -10.33
CA LEU A 2 8.33 -21.00 -9.01
C LEU A 2 8.47 -19.47 -9.03
N THR A 3 9.16 -18.92 -10.02
CA THR A 3 9.35 -17.48 -10.22
C THR A 3 8.14 -16.79 -10.85
N LEU A 4 7.40 -17.52 -11.69
CA LEU A 4 6.22 -17.01 -12.39
C LEU A 4 5.00 -16.95 -11.45
N THR A 5 4.98 -17.81 -10.44
CA THR A 5 3.98 -17.85 -9.37
C THR A 5 4.31 -16.92 -8.18
N ALA A 6 5.37 -16.11 -8.29
CA ALA A 6 5.89 -15.25 -7.20
C ALA A 6 6.25 -15.99 -5.89
N VAL A 7 6.45 -17.32 -5.95
CA VAL A 7 6.83 -18.15 -4.79
C VAL A 7 8.31 -17.97 -4.46
N SER A 8 9.16 -17.83 -5.49
CA SER A 8 10.57 -17.44 -5.37
C SER A 8 10.82 -16.13 -6.12
N PRO A 9 11.25 -15.04 -5.45
CA PRO A 9 11.46 -13.73 -6.07
C PRO A 9 12.81 -13.64 -6.81
N ALA A 10 13.18 -14.64 -7.62
CA ALA A 10 14.51 -14.70 -8.25
C ALA A 10 14.74 -13.58 -9.29
N TYR A 11 13.69 -13.01 -9.90
CA TYR A 11 13.80 -11.89 -10.84
C TYR A 11 13.81 -10.52 -10.17
N ASN A 12 13.23 -10.41 -8.97
CA ASN A 12 13.16 -9.18 -8.19
C ASN A 12 12.91 -9.52 -6.73
N GLY A 13 13.97 -9.44 -5.91
CA GLY A 13 13.89 -9.68 -4.47
C GLY A 13 12.86 -8.80 -3.75
N ALA A 14 12.43 -7.70 -4.35
CA ALA A 14 11.42 -6.77 -3.82
C ALA A 14 9.96 -7.12 -4.13
N TRP A 15 9.68 -8.19 -4.89
CA TRP A 15 8.31 -8.70 -5.06
C TRP A 15 7.79 -9.49 -3.84
N TRP A 16 8.54 -9.53 -2.75
CA TRP A 16 8.10 -10.15 -1.50
C TRP A 16 6.75 -9.59 -0.99
N PHE A 17 6.44 -8.32 -1.26
CA PHE A 17 5.16 -7.71 -0.87
C PHE A 17 4.04 -7.91 -1.91
N VAL A 18 4.36 -8.20 -3.18
CA VAL A 18 3.35 -8.36 -4.24
C VAL A 18 2.39 -9.51 -3.91
N THR A 19 2.93 -10.63 -3.41
CA THR A 19 2.11 -11.76 -2.95
C THR A 19 1.18 -11.35 -1.81
N THR A 20 1.68 -10.61 -0.82
CA THR A 20 0.86 -10.09 0.28
C THR A 20 -0.23 -9.15 -0.20
N TYR A 21 0.08 -8.26 -1.15
CA TYR A 21 -0.89 -7.36 -1.77
C TYR A 21 -2.00 -8.13 -2.50
N ILE A 22 -1.66 -9.13 -3.31
CA ILE A 22 -2.64 -9.98 -4.00
C ILE A 22 -3.56 -10.67 -2.99
N ILE A 23 -3.00 -11.27 -1.94
CA ILE A 23 -3.77 -11.92 -0.88
C ILE A 23 -4.72 -10.92 -0.22
N LEU A 24 -4.25 -9.71 0.13
CA LEU A 24 -5.09 -8.67 0.72
C LEU A 24 -6.23 -8.26 -0.20
N VAL A 25 -5.99 -8.07 -1.49
CA VAL A 25 -7.02 -7.72 -2.47
C VAL A 25 -8.08 -8.82 -2.56
N LEU A 26 -7.68 -10.09 -2.64
CA LEU A 26 -8.60 -11.23 -2.70
C LEU A 26 -9.42 -11.39 -1.41
N VAL A 27 -8.81 -11.12 -0.25
CA VAL A 27 -9.46 -11.22 1.06
C VAL A 27 -10.27 -9.95 1.39
N SER A 28 -10.04 -8.84 0.69
CA SER A 28 -10.68 -7.54 0.95
C SER A 28 -12.21 -7.57 1.00
N PRO A 29 -12.96 -8.32 0.15
CA PRO A 29 -14.42 -8.35 0.25
C PRO A 29 -14.90 -8.97 1.56
N MET A 30 -14.16 -9.97 2.08
CA MET A 30 -14.45 -10.59 3.37
C MET A 30 -14.17 -9.63 4.52
N ILE A 31 -13.01 -8.97 4.50
CA ILE A 31 -12.65 -7.95 5.51
C ILE A 31 -13.71 -6.85 5.54
N ASN A 32 -14.11 -6.33 4.38
CA ASN A 32 -15.12 -5.27 4.29
C ASN A 32 -16.47 -5.70 4.87
N LYS A 33 -16.92 -6.95 4.60
CA LYS A 33 -18.14 -7.49 5.21
C LYS A 33 -18.04 -7.54 6.74
N ILE A 34 -16.90 -7.94 7.29
CA ILE A 34 -16.66 -7.98 8.74
C ILE A 34 -16.68 -6.55 9.31
N VAL A 35 -15.99 -5.61 8.67
CA VAL A 35 -15.92 -4.19 9.08
C VAL A 35 -17.29 -3.52 9.10
N ILE A 36 -18.20 -3.90 8.20
CA ILE A 36 -19.57 -3.37 8.16
C ILE A 36 -20.44 -3.96 9.28
N LYS A 37 -20.29 -5.26 9.56
CA LYS A 37 -21.20 -5.99 10.47
C LYS A 37 -20.78 -6.00 11.94
N ALA A 38 -19.49 -6.02 12.22
CA ALA A 38 -18.96 -6.21 13.57
C ALA A 38 -18.54 -4.89 14.23
N ASN A 39 -18.38 -4.92 15.56
CA ASN A 39 -17.94 -3.76 16.33
C ASN A 39 -16.49 -3.39 15.99
N SER A 40 -16.27 -2.18 15.49
CA SER A 40 -14.94 -1.75 15.06
C SER A 40 -13.88 -1.78 16.16
N TYR A 41 -14.22 -1.53 17.42
CA TYR A 41 -13.24 -1.61 18.51
C TYR A 41 -12.72 -3.04 18.67
N LEU A 42 -13.63 -4.02 18.63
CA LEU A 42 -13.27 -5.44 18.70
C LEU A 42 -12.39 -5.85 17.50
N ILE A 43 -12.75 -5.41 16.29
CA ILE A 43 -11.96 -5.70 15.08
C ILE A 43 -10.54 -5.13 15.20
N ILE A 44 -10.40 -3.89 15.69
CA ILE A 44 -9.09 -3.23 15.89
C ILE A 44 -8.25 -4.02 16.90
N ILE A 45 -8.84 -4.41 18.05
CA ILE A 45 -8.12 -5.18 19.08
C ILE A 45 -7.64 -6.52 18.51
N ILE A 46 -8.51 -7.28 17.85
CA ILE A 46 -8.15 -8.58 17.26
C ILE A 46 -7.06 -8.41 16.20
N SER A 47 -7.21 -7.41 15.32
CA SER A 47 -6.23 -7.12 14.27
C SER A 47 -4.89 -6.67 14.83
N PHE A 48 -4.88 -5.89 15.93
CA PHE A 48 -3.65 -5.46 16.61
C PHE A 48 -2.94 -6.62 17.33
N LEU A 49 -3.69 -7.53 17.95
CA LEU A 49 -3.11 -8.75 18.52
C LEU A 49 -2.47 -9.61 17.42
N PHE A 50 -3.17 -9.81 16.31
CA PHE A 50 -2.64 -10.53 15.16
C PHE A 50 -1.39 -9.85 14.57
N TYR A 51 -1.42 -8.52 14.46
CA TYR A 51 -0.28 -7.71 14.04
C TYR A 51 0.95 -7.92 14.95
N SER A 52 0.75 -7.92 16.27
CA SER A 52 1.83 -8.08 17.24
C SER A 52 2.48 -9.46 17.15
N VAL A 53 1.67 -10.52 17.05
CA VAL A 53 2.16 -11.90 16.87
C VAL A 53 2.88 -12.04 15.52
N ALA A 54 2.29 -11.51 14.44
CA ALA A 54 2.88 -11.55 13.11
C ALA A 54 4.20 -10.77 13.04
N TYR A 55 4.31 -9.64 13.74
CA TYR A 55 5.53 -8.86 13.86
C TYR A 55 6.64 -9.66 14.56
N ILE A 56 6.32 -10.26 15.71
CA ILE A 56 7.28 -11.10 16.45
C ILE A 56 7.75 -12.26 15.57
N GLN A 57 6.82 -12.94 14.89
CA GLN A 57 7.18 -14.02 13.95
C GLN A 57 8.05 -13.50 12.79
N ARG A 58 7.76 -12.33 12.23
CA ARG A 58 8.51 -11.74 11.12
C ARG A 58 9.95 -11.40 11.50
N ILE A 59 10.16 -10.84 12.69
CA ILE A 59 11.48 -10.33 13.12
C ILE A 59 12.30 -11.39 13.84
N LYS A 60 11.70 -12.14 14.77
CA LYS A 60 12.41 -13.15 15.57
C LYS A 60 12.40 -14.55 14.94
N GLY A 61 11.51 -14.82 13.99
CA GLY A 61 11.40 -16.15 13.36
C GLY A 61 11.10 -17.26 14.37
N VAL A 62 10.18 -17.02 15.31
CA VAL A 62 9.93 -17.93 16.45
C VAL A 62 9.50 -19.32 16.00
N ILE A 63 8.64 -19.40 14.99
CA ILE A 63 8.18 -20.65 14.37
C ILE A 63 9.05 -20.91 13.14
N VAL A 64 9.81 -22.01 13.17
CA VAL A 64 10.60 -22.52 12.04
C VAL A 64 10.26 -23.99 11.84
N PHE A 65 10.04 -24.37 10.59
CA PHE A 65 9.81 -25.74 10.17
C PHE A 65 11.00 -26.24 9.33
N ASP A 66 11.24 -27.55 9.28
CA ASP A 66 12.27 -28.10 8.39
C ASP A 66 11.84 -28.03 6.91
N ASN A 67 10.53 -28.06 6.67
CA ASN A 67 9.96 -27.99 5.33
C ASN A 67 9.98 -26.55 4.79
N VAL A 68 10.68 -26.34 3.67
CA VAL A 68 10.81 -25.06 2.97
C VAL A 68 9.46 -24.43 2.62
N PHE A 69 8.47 -25.24 2.23
CA PHE A 69 7.14 -24.76 1.87
C PHE A 69 6.37 -24.26 3.10
N LEU A 70 6.44 -24.97 4.22
CA LEU A 70 5.82 -24.52 5.48
C LEU A 70 6.47 -23.22 6.00
N ASN A 71 7.80 -23.11 5.92
CA ASN A 71 8.49 -21.86 6.24
C ASN A 71 8.06 -20.70 5.33
N TRP A 72 7.87 -20.97 4.04
CA TRP A 72 7.35 -19.97 3.11
C TRP A 72 5.94 -19.51 3.51
N ILE A 73 5.04 -20.43 3.87
CA ILE A 73 3.69 -20.09 4.34
C ILE A 73 3.75 -19.21 5.59
N ILE A 74 4.53 -19.60 6.60
CA ILE A 74 4.68 -18.82 7.83
C ILE A 74 5.20 -17.41 7.55
N ARG A 75 6.17 -17.27 6.64
CA ARG A 75 6.66 -15.97 6.21
C ARG A 75 5.56 -15.14 5.56
N GLN A 76 4.77 -15.72 4.66
CA GLN A 76 3.65 -15.03 4.02
C GLN A 76 2.57 -14.62 5.03
N LEU A 77 2.27 -15.47 6.02
CA LEU A 77 1.33 -15.15 7.11
C LEU A 77 1.84 -14.00 7.97
N ALA A 78 3.14 -13.95 8.28
CA ALA A 78 3.73 -12.86 9.04
C ALA A 78 3.70 -11.53 8.26
N LEU A 79 3.98 -11.56 6.95
CA LEU A 79 3.85 -10.39 6.08
C LEU A 79 2.40 -9.93 5.94
N PHE A 80 1.48 -10.87 5.76
CA PHE A 80 0.04 -10.59 5.72
C PHE A 80 -0.44 -9.98 7.04
N GLY A 81 -0.11 -10.57 8.18
CA GLY A 81 -0.55 -10.05 9.49
C GLY A 81 0.00 -8.66 9.80
N THR A 82 1.25 -8.39 9.43
CA THR A 82 1.82 -7.03 9.58
C THR A 82 1.17 -5.99 8.65
N SER A 83 0.66 -6.41 7.49
CA SER A 83 0.01 -5.53 6.50
C SER A 83 -1.51 -5.43 6.65
N GLN A 84 -2.14 -6.42 7.28
CA GLN A 84 -3.59 -6.50 7.44
C GLN A 84 -4.12 -5.47 8.44
N PHE A 85 -3.35 -5.14 9.46
CA PHE A 85 -3.73 -4.12 10.44
C PHE A 85 -3.94 -2.72 9.83
N PRO A 86 -2.97 -2.11 9.14
CA PRO A 86 -3.20 -0.81 8.50
C PRO A 86 -4.32 -0.86 7.45
N PHE A 87 -4.50 -1.99 6.76
CA PHE A 87 -5.61 -2.19 5.83
C PHE A 87 -6.97 -2.12 6.54
N ILE A 88 -7.13 -2.80 7.68
CA ILE A 88 -8.35 -2.76 8.48
C ILE A 88 -8.63 -1.36 9.01
N ILE A 89 -7.61 -0.65 9.49
CA ILE A 89 -7.75 0.74 9.94
C ILE A 89 -8.32 1.60 8.80
N GLY A 90 -7.74 1.50 7.60
CA GLY A 90 -8.24 2.18 6.41
C GLY A 90 -9.70 1.83 6.07
N ALA A 91 -10.05 0.54 6.11
CA ALA A 91 -11.42 0.07 5.85
C ALA A 91 -12.44 0.62 6.87
N ILE A 92 -12.09 0.63 8.16
CA ILE A 92 -12.93 1.19 9.22
C ILE A 92 -13.11 2.70 9.02
N PHE A 93 -12.04 3.41 8.65
CA PHE A 93 -12.07 4.85 8.42
C PHE A 93 -13.01 5.22 7.27
N ALA A 94 -12.96 4.44 6.18
CA ALA A 94 -13.88 4.57 5.06
C ALA A 94 -15.32 4.29 5.47
N ASN A 95 -15.58 3.17 6.16
CA ASN A 95 -16.93 2.78 6.59
C ASN A 95 -17.58 3.82 7.53
N LYS A 96 -16.84 4.27 8.55
CA LYS A 96 -17.33 5.21 9.56
C LYS A 96 -17.22 6.69 9.18
N LYS A 97 -16.72 6.99 7.97
CA LYS A 97 -16.44 8.35 7.49
C LYS A 97 -15.63 9.16 8.51
N ILE A 98 -14.66 8.52 9.15
CA ILE A 98 -13.87 9.10 10.25
C ILE A 98 -13.16 10.36 9.76
N TYR A 99 -12.62 10.31 8.54
CA TYR A 99 -11.96 11.43 7.91
C TYR A 99 -12.84 12.70 7.83
N SER A 100 -14.13 12.57 7.48
CA SER A 100 -15.03 13.72 7.42
C SER A 100 -15.28 14.35 8.79
N LYS A 101 -15.33 13.55 9.86
CA LYS A 101 -15.47 14.05 11.24
C LYS A 101 -14.23 14.80 11.68
N LEU A 102 -13.07 14.22 11.39
CA LEU A 102 -11.77 14.77 11.73
C LEU A 102 -11.48 16.05 10.97
N TYR A 103 -11.85 16.12 9.69
CA TYR A 103 -11.77 17.35 8.90
C TYR A 103 -12.59 18.50 9.49
N LYS A 104 -13.82 18.21 9.95
CA LYS A 104 -14.66 19.21 10.65
C LYS A 104 -14.02 19.70 11.94
N LEU A 105 -13.35 18.83 12.69
CA LEU A 105 -12.65 19.20 13.93
C LEU A 105 -11.40 20.03 13.62
N ALA A 106 -10.58 19.59 12.68
CA ALA A 106 -9.35 20.27 12.27
C ALA A 106 -9.63 21.69 11.73
N ASN A 107 -10.74 21.89 10.99
CA ASN A 107 -11.12 23.21 10.48
C ASN A 107 -11.53 24.21 11.56
N LYS A 108 -11.78 23.78 12.80
CA LYS A 108 -12.00 24.71 13.93
C LYS A 108 -10.69 25.27 14.47
N ILE A 109 -9.55 24.70 14.08
CA ILE A 109 -8.22 25.10 14.55
C ILE A 109 -7.66 26.15 13.59
N GLY A 110 -7.46 27.37 14.07
CA GLY A 110 -7.00 28.50 13.23
C GLY A 110 -5.67 28.25 12.50
N CYS A 111 -4.75 27.51 13.12
CA CYS A 111 -3.42 27.19 12.57
C CYS A 111 -3.29 25.71 12.13
N LYS A 112 -4.36 25.06 11.66
CA LYS A 112 -4.36 23.62 11.36
C LYS A 112 -3.23 23.17 10.42
N ASN A 113 -2.88 23.98 9.41
CA ASN A 113 -1.86 23.61 8.42
C ASN A 113 -0.46 23.65 9.04
N LEU A 114 -0.17 24.70 9.83
CA LEU A 114 1.10 24.82 10.55
C LEU A 114 1.25 23.66 11.55
N LEU A 115 0.20 23.38 12.33
CA LEU A 115 0.17 22.25 13.27
C LEU A 115 0.37 20.92 12.55
N GLY A 116 -0.31 20.70 11.43
CA GLY A 116 -0.16 19.49 10.63
C GLY A 116 1.27 19.31 10.11
N VAL A 117 1.89 20.37 9.59
CA VAL A 117 3.29 20.32 9.13
C VAL A 117 4.24 20.07 10.30
N MET A 118 4.05 20.73 11.44
CA MET A 118 4.87 20.50 12.64
C MET A 118 4.76 19.06 13.14
N LEU A 119 3.55 18.48 13.15
CA LEU A 119 3.34 17.09 13.52
C LEU A 119 4.02 16.13 12.54
N ILE A 120 3.93 16.38 11.22
CA ILE A 120 4.64 15.58 10.21
C ILE A 120 6.15 15.63 10.44
N ILE A 121 6.71 16.82 10.65
CA ILE A 121 8.15 16.97 10.91
C ILE A 121 8.54 16.23 12.19
N PHE A 122 7.77 16.40 13.26
CA PHE A 122 7.98 15.71 14.53
C PHE A 122 7.96 14.18 14.35
N MET A 123 7.03 13.65 13.56
CA MET A 123 6.96 12.22 13.27
C MET A 123 8.16 11.71 12.46
N ILE A 124 8.62 12.49 11.48
CA ILE A 124 9.82 12.15 10.69
C ILE A 124 11.06 12.10 11.61
N VAL A 125 11.25 13.13 12.45
CA VAL A 125 12.37 13.17 13.40
C VAL A 125 12.26 12.04 14.43
N GLY A 126 11.06 11.84 15.00
CA GLY A 126 10.80 10.80 15.98
C GLY A 126 11.05 9.40 15.44
N HIS A 127 10.65 9.12 14.19
CA HIS A 127 10.94 7.84 13.55
C HIS A 127 12.44 7.66 13.25
N GLY A 128 13.17 8.75 12.97
CA GLY A 128 14.63 8.71 12.87
C GLY A 128 15.34 8.39 14.19
N VAL A 129 14.68 8.57 15.34
CA VAL A 129 15.20 8.15 16.66
C VAL A 129 14.76 6.73 17.01
N ILE A 130 13.49 6.39 16.71
CA ILE A 130 12.89 5.08 16.98
C ILE A 130 12.67 4.34 15.65
N GLU A 131 13.74 3.71 15.18
CA GLU A 131 13.79 3.00 13.89
C GLU A 131 13.16 1.59 13.96
N THR A 132 12.01 1.45 14.61
CA THR A 132 11.33 0.14 14.70
C THR A 132 10.25 0.00 13.63
N LEU A 133 10.27 -1.13 12.93
CA LEU A 133 9.22 -1.51 11.97
C LEU A 133 7.85 -1.67 12.64
N PHE A 134 7.81 -1.88 13.96
CA PHE A 134 6.58 -1.92 14.73
C PHE A 134 5.90 -0.55 14.78
N VAL A 135 6.68 0.50 15.11
CA VAL A 135 6.16 1.87 15.22
C VAL A 135 5.92 2.50 13.85
N ALA A 136 6.64 2.05 12.83
CA ALA A 136 6.51 2.55 11.45
C ALA A 136 5.06 2.51 10.94
N VAL A 137 4.31 1.44 11.22
CA VAL A 137 2.92 1.29 10.75
C VAL A 137 2.00 2.38 11.33
N PHE A 138 2.15 2.73 12.61
CA PHE A 138 1.38 3.80 13.24
C PHE A 138 1.77 5.16 12.66
N THR A 139 3.08 5.37 12.51
CA THR A 139 3.63 6.60 11.93
C THR A 139 3.13 6.82 10.51
N GLU A 140 3.05 5.78 9.69
CA GLU A 140 2.53 5.84 8.31
C GLU A 140 1.02 6.18 8.28
N VAL A 141 0.22 5.51 9.12
CA VAL A 141 -1.23 5.76 9.20
C VAL A 141 -1.51 7.20 9.63
N ASP A 142 -0.84 7.66 10.69
CA ASP A 142 -0.99 9.01 11.22
C ASP A 142 -0.47 10.06 10.22
N PHE A 143 0.64 9.77 9.53
CA PHE A 143 1.17 10.64 8.49
C PHE A 143 0.16 10.83 7.37
N ILE A 144 -0.41 9.75 6.83
CA ILE A 144 -1.41 9.82 5.75
C ILE A 144 -2.63 10.63 6.21
N TYR A 145 -3.05 10.45 7.45
CA TYR A 145 -4.17 11.16 8.02
C TYR A 145 -3.91 12.67 8.11
N ILE A 146 -2.80 13.07 8.75
CA ILE A 146 -2.42 14.48 8.90
C ILE A 146 -2.15 15.12 7.54
N PHE A 147 -1.42 14.42 6.67
CA PHE A 147 -1.11 14.89 5.33
C PHE A 147 -2.37 15.19 4.52
N ASN A 148 -3.41 14.36 4.64
CA ASN A 148 -4.67 14.62 3.95
C ASN A 148 -5.41 15.84 4.53
N LEU A 149 -5.37 16.07 5.85
CA LEU A 149 -6.06 17.18 6.51
C LEU A 149 -5.49 18.57 6.20
N ILE A 150 -4.21 18.64 5.85
CA ILE A 150 -3.55 19.89 5.47
C ILE A 150 -4.08 20.38 4.12
N ASP A 151 -4.46 21.66 4.06
CA ASP A 151 -4.83 22.28 2.79
C ASP A 151 -3.57 22.49 1.95
N LYS A 152 -3.54 21.80 0.81
CA LYS A 152 -2.42 21.85 -0.13
C LYS A 152 -2.71 22.85 -1.26
N PRO A 153 -1.68 23.53 -1.80
CA PRO A 153 -1.87 24.44 -2.91
C PRO A 153 -2.40 23.69 -4.14
N ARG A 154 -3.13 24.40 -5.01
CA ARG A 154 -3.81 23.79 -6.17
C ARG A 154 -2.86 23.00 -7.09
N TRP A 155 -1.65 23.50 -7.30
CA TRP A 155 -0.65 22.84 -8.15
C TRP A 155 -0.23 21.49 -7.57
N LEU A 156 -0.05 21.39 -6.24
CA LEU A 156 0.36 20.17 -5.57
C LEU A 156 -0.76 19.12 -5.63
N ASN A 157 -2.01 19.52 -5.41
CA ASN A 157 -3.16 18.62 -5.56
C ASN A 157 -3.29 18.10 -6.99
N LYS A 158 -3.08 18.95 -8.01
CA LYS A 158 -3.08 18.51 -9.42
C LYS A 158 -1.96 17.50 -9.68
N LEU A 159 -0.76 17.74 -9.17
CA LEU A 159 0.37 16.82 -9.31
C LEU A 159 0.09 15.48 -8.62
N LEU A 160 -0.36 15.50 -7.36
CA LEU A 160 -0.66 14.29 -6.60
C LEU A 160 -1.78 13.47 -7.26
N ASN A 161 -2.85 14.11 -7.75
CA ASN A 161 -3.93 13.44 -8.47
C ASN A 161 -3.47 12.84 -9.80
N TYR A 162 -2.53 13.50 -10.49
CA TYR A 162 -1.94 12.94 -11.70
C TYR A 162 -1.09 11.72 -11.38
N LEU A 163 -0.19 11.82 -10.39
CA LEU A 163 0.66 10.71 -9.96
C LEU A 163 -0.14 9.54 -9.37
N SER A 164 -1.26 9.80 -8.68
CA SER A 164 -2.09 8.75 -8.09
C SER A 164 -2.62 7.77 -9.13
N ASN A 165 -2.94 8.25 -10.34
CA ASN A 165 -3.40 7.41 -11.45
C ASN A 165 -2.32 6.43 -11.96
N HIS A 166 -1.05 6.72 -11.65
CA HIS A 166 0.10 5.89 -12.01
C HIS A 166 0.72 5.18 -10.79
N SER A 167 0.24 5.45 -9.57
CA SER A 167 0.88 5.06 -8.31
C SER A 167 1.14 3.56 -8.18
N THR A 168 0.18 2.70 -8.53
CA THR A 168 0.35 1.23 -8.46
C THR A 168 1.44 0.74 -9.41
N ASN A 169 1.46 1.22 -10.64
CA ASN A 169 2.50 0.87 -11.61
C ASN A 169 3.87 1.40 -11.14
N MET A 170 3.94 2.63 -10.63
CA MET A 170 5.17 3.19 -10.08
C MET A 170 5.68 2.35 -8.90
N TRP A 171 4.79 1.96 -7.99
CA TRP A 171 5.11 1.09 -6.87
C TRP A 171 5.60 -0.30 -7.32
N LEU A 172 5.03 -0.89 -8.37
CA LEU A 172 5.50 -2.19 -8.87
C LEU A 172 6.84 -2.09 -9.63
N THR A 173 7.14 -0.93 -10.23
CA THR A 173 8.27 -0.78 -11.16
C THR A 173 9.52 -0.14 -10.54
N HIS A 174 9.37 0.73 -9.53
CA HIS A 174 10.48 1.55 -9.02
C HIS A 174 11.71 0.75 -8.57
N MET A 175 11.53 -0.41 -7.93
CA MET A 175 12.66 -1.24 -7.47
C MET A 175 13.47 -1.85 -8.61
N PHE A 176 12.83 -2.12 -9.76
CA PHE A 176 13.55 -2.57 -10.95
C PHE A 176 14.53 -1.51 -11.46
N PHE A 177 14.17 -0.23 -11.31
CA PHE A 177 15.01 0.88 -11.71
C PHE A 177 16.17 1.09 -10.74
N TYR A 178 15.90 1.39 -9.47
CA TYR A 178 16.96 1.82 -8.56
C TYR A 178 17.82 0.68 -8.03
N MET A 179 17.32 -0.56 -7.99
CA MET A 179 18.04 -1.67 -7.35
C MET A 179 18.56 -2.72 -8.34
N ILE A 180 17.81 -3.04 -9.40
CA ILE A 180 18.07 -4.24 -10.21
C ILE A 180 18.75 -3.90 -11.54
N TYR A 181 18.01 -3.34 -12.49
CA TYR A 181 18.45 -3.25 -13.89
C TYR A 181 19.12 -1.91 -14.22
N PHE A 182 18.62 -0.81 -13.68
CA PHE A 182 19.01 0.54 -14.11
C PHE A 182 19.68 1.37 -13.02
N LYS A 183 20.29 0.71 -12.03
CA LYS A 183 20.92 1.36 -10.86
C LYS A 183 21.86 2.50 -11.27
N LYS A 184 22.79 2.24 -12.21
CA LYS A 184 23.75 3.26 -12.68
C LYS A 184 23.06 4.48 -13.31
N LEU A 185 21.97 4.26 -14.04
CA LEU A 185 21.19 5.33 -14.67
C LEU A 185 20.40 6.14 -13.65
N VAL A 186 19.79 5.49 -12.66
CA VAL A 186 19.02 6.17 -11.61
C VAL A 186 19.91 7.02 -10.71
N PHE A 187 21.12 6.54 -10.40
CA PHE A 187 22.06 7.26 -9.53
C PHE A 187 23.00 8.21 -10.28
N ALA A 188 22.86 8.36 -11.60
CA ALA A 188 23.67 9.29 -12.40
C ALA A 188 23.61 10.76 -11.92
N PRO A 189 22.46 11.30 -11.44
CA PRO A 189 22.39 12.67 -10.93
C PRO A 189 23.13 12.91 -9.60
N LYS A 190 23.62 11.85 -8.93
CA LYS A 190 24.37 11.83 -7.65
C LYS A 190 23.67 12.40 -6.41
N TYR A 191 22.90 13.48 -6.54
CA TYR A 191 22.22 14.14 -5.42
C TYR A 191 20.84 13.53 -5.17
N SER A 192 20.53 13.19 -3.92
CA SER A 192 19.28 12.51 -3.54
C SER A 192 18.02 13.26 -3.99
N PHE A 193 18.03 14.60 -3.89
CA PHE A 193 16.90 15.43 -4.30
C PHE A 193 16.69 15.46 -5.83
N LEU A 194 17.71 15.11 -6.62
CA LEU A 194 17.61 14.94 -8.08
C LEU A 194 17.27 13.50 -8.46
N ILE A 195 17.81 12.52 -7.72
CA ILE A 195 17.56 11.10 -7.93
C ILE A 195 16.08 10.78 -7.77
N PHE A 196 15.39 11.36 -6.79
CA PHE A 196 13.98 11.07 -6.53
C PHE A 196 13.04 11.50 -7.68
N PRO A 197 13.05 12.77 -8.15
CA PRO A 197 12.28 13.17 -9.32
C PRO A 197 12.68 12.39 -10.58
N TRP A 198 13.97 12.09 -10.75
CA TRP A 198 14.46 11.30 -11.87
C TRP A 198 13.86 9.88 -11.88
N LEU A 199 13.83 9.21 -10.72
CA LEU A 199 13.20 7.92 -10.56
C LEU A 199 11.69 7.99 -10.84
N ILE A 200 10.99 9.04 -10.38
CA ILE A 200 9.57 9.26 -10.68
C ILE A 200 9.33 9.31 -12.19
N ILE A 201 10.15 10.06 -12.94
CA ILE A 201 10.03 10.18 -14.40
C ILE A 201 10.17 8.81 -15.06
N MET A 202 11.18 8.03 -14.69
CA MET A 202 11.40 6.68 -15.23
C MET A 202 10.23 5.74 -14.93
N CYS A 203 9.69 5.79 -13.69
CA CYS A 203 8.52 5.02 -13.30
C CYS A 203 7.25 5.46 -14.04
N LEU A 204 7.09 6.75 -14.33
CA LEU A 204 5.96 7.25 -15.12
C LEU A 204 6.01 6.76 -16.56
N ILE A 205 7.19 6.83 -17.20
CA ILE A 205 7.40 6.28 -18.55
C ILE A 205 7.02 4.81 -18.57
N SER A 206 7.50 4.03 -17.59
CA SER A 206 7.14 2.61 -17.46
C SER A 206 5.63 2.41 -17.26
N SER A 207 5.00 3.24 -16.42
CA SER A 207 3.56 3.18 -16.18
C SER A 207 2.74 3.42 -17.45
N TYR A 208 3.17 4.34 -18.32
CA TYR A 208 2.55 4.52 -19.63
C TYR A 208 2.70 3.29 -20.51
N LEU A 209 3.91 2.73 -20.62
CA LEU A 209 4.16 1.50 -21.39
C LEU A 209 3.31 0.32 -20.91
N ILE A 210 3.20 0.13 -19.59
CA ILE A 210 2.33 -0.91 -19.00
C ILE A 210 0.87 -0.64 -19.36
N ASN A 211 0.41 0.59 -19.23
CA ASN A 211 -0.98 0.96 -19.51
C ASN A 211 -1.34 0.81 -21.00
N LEU A 212 -0.39 0.94 -21.92
CA LEU A 212 -0.61 0.66 -23.35
C LEU A 212 -0.98 -0.80 -23.60
N ILE A 213 -0.44 -1.73 -22.82
CA ILE A 213 -0.72 -3.17 -22.93
C ILE A 213 -1.96 -3.53 -22.09
N TYR A 214 -2.05 -3.00 -20.88
CA TYR A 214 -3.09 -3.33 -19.91
C TYR A 214 -4.49 -2.85 -20.34
N LYS A 215 -4.60 -1.61 -20.85
CA LYS A 215 -5.91 -1.04 -21.21
C LYS A 215 -6.64 -1.84 -22.30
N PRO A 216 -6.01 -2.23 -23.42
CA PRO A 216 -6.66 -3.08 -24.41
C PRO A 216 -7.15 -4.40 -23.82
N ILE A 217 -6.33 -5.07 -23.00
CA ILE A 217 -6.67 -6.36 -22.39
C ILE A 217 -7.91 -6.23 -21.50
N ILE A 218 -7.96 -5.21 -20.63
CA ILE A 218 -9.09 -5.05 -19.72
C ILE A 218 -10.37 -4.65 -20.45
N THR A 219 -10.28 -3.83 -21.51
CA THR A 219 -11.44 -3.50 -22.36
C THR A 219 -12.00 -4.75 -23.03
N LEU A 220 -11.14 -5.64 -23.54
CA LEU A 220 -11.54 -6.92 -24.13
C LEU A 220 -12.16 -7.89 -23.11
N LEU A 221 -11.66 -7.91 -21.87
CA LEU A 221 -12.22 -8.74 -20.80
C LEU A 221 -13.60 -8.24 -20.36
N ASN A 222 -13.72 -6.92 -20.15
CA ASN A 222 -14.98 -6.31 -19.72
C ASN A 222 -16.08 -6.48 -20.76
N SER A 223 -15.77 -6.31 -22.05
CA SER A 223 -16.75 -6.53 -23.12
C SER A 223 -17.27 -7.98 -23.15
N LYS A 224 -16.39 -8.98 -22.94
CA LYS A 224 -16.79 -10.39 -22.83
C LYS A 224 -17.67 -10.64 -21.60
N ILE A 225 -17.35 -10.04 -20.46
CA ILE A 225 -18.14 -10.18 -19.22
C ILE A 225 -19.53 -9.56 -19.41
N GLU A 226 -19.62 -8.39 -20.03
CA GLU A 226 -20.90 -7.72 -20.33
C GLU A 226 -21.76 -8.54 -21.29
N LEU A 227 -21.16 -9.09 -22.36
CA LEU A 227 -21.86 -9.99 -23.28
C LEU A 227 -22.41 -11.23 -22.57
N LYS A 228 -21.62 -11.86 -21.70
CA LYS A 228 -22.06 -13.02 -20.89
C LYS A 228 -23.21 -12.67 -19.95
N LYS A 229 -23.13 -11.52 -19.27
CA LYS A 229 -24.20 -11.05 -18.37
C LYS A 229 -25.49 -10.73 -19.13
N LYS A 230 -25.37 -10.24 -20.37
CA LYS A 230 -26.51 -9.99 -21.26
C LYS A 230 -27.15 -11.29 -21.75
N SER A 231 -26.37 -12.31 -22.10
CA SER A 231 -26.92 -13.62 -22.50
C SER A 231 -27.62 -14.34 -21.35
N GLU A 232 -27.09 -14.29 -20.14
CA GLU A 232 -27.72 -14.91 -18.95
C GLU A 232 -29.08 -14.26 -18.61
N ARG A 233 -29.20 -12.94 -18.81
CA ARG A 233 -30.47 -12.20 -18.61
C ARG A 233 -31.52 -12.42 -19.70
N LEU A 234 -31.15 -12.96 -20.86
CA LEU A 234 -32.08 -13.28 -21.95
C LEU A 234 -32.65 -14.71 -21.81
N ILE A 235 -32.06 -15.53 -20.93
CA ILE A 235 -32.44 -16.92 -20.66
C ILE A 235 -33.23 -17.04 -19.33
N THR A 236 -33.33 -15.95 -18.56
CA THR A 236 -34.19 -15.82 -17.37
C THR A 236 -35.40 -14.95 -17.68
#